data_AF-A0A1C6UU02-F1
#
_entry.id   AF-A0A1C6UU02-F1
#
_cell.length_a   1.000
_cell.length_b   1.000
_cell.length_c   1.000
_cell.angle_alpha   90.00
_cell.angle_beta   90.00
_cell.angle_gamma   90.00
#
_symmetry.space_group_name_H-M   'P 1'
#
loop_
_entity.id
_entity.type
_entity.pdbx_description
1 polymer ?
#
loop_
_entity_poly.entity_id
_entity_poly.type
_entity_poly.pdbx_seq_one_letter_code
_entity_poly.pdbx_strand_id
1 'polypeptide(L)'
;MTSQTGTDRQDFPPEGVTDPMLWRLAVSVAEEHRGAEQGHCRNLQCADQPQPCAPWTWAQRAMELAYQQGQTFGYRPASARARQAPRRPDAAAA
;
A
#
# COMPACT_ATOMS: atom_id res chain seq x y z
N MET A 1 26.06 -12.88 -21.11
CA MET A 1 24.70 -12.86 -20.52
C MET A 1 24.69 -11.74 -19.50
N THR A 2 24.26 -10.54 -19.90
CA THR A 2 24.28 -9.33 -19.07
C THR A 2 23.00 -9.28 -18.22
N SER A 3 23.11 -9.73 -16.97
CA SER A 3 22.10 -9.56 -15.93
C SER A 3 22.01 -8.09 -15.53
N GLN A 4 21.17 -7.33 -16.23
CA GLN A 4 20.98 -5.91 -15.98
C GLN A 4 19.88 -5.71 -14.92
N THR A 5 20.33 -5.36 -13.71
CA THR A 5 19.76 -4.32 -12.83
C THR A 5 18.23 -4.24 -12.71
N GLY A 6 17.66 -5.07 -11.84
CA GLY A 6 16.25 -4.98 -11.41
C GLY A 6 15.89 -3.73 -10.57
N THR A 7 16.81 -2.77 -10.40
CA THR A 7 16.64 -1.61 -9.50
C THR A 7 16.37 -0.29 -10.26
N ASP A 8 16.67 -0.24 -11.56
CA ASP A 8 16.65 0.98 -12.40
C ASP A 8 15.28 1.27 -13.07
N ARG A 9 14.47 0.25 -13.36
CA ARG A 9 13.28 0.42 -14.22
C ARG A 9 12.00 0.91 -13.54
N GLN A 10 12.08 1.30 -12.26
CA GLN A 10 10.96 1.85 -11.46
C GLN A 10 11.38 3.13 -10.75
N ASP A 11 11.93 4.07 -11.52
CA ASP A 11 12.74 5.15 -10.94
C ASP A 11 11.91 6.11 -10.07
N PHE A 12 10.64 6.38 -10.38
CA PHE A 12 9.75 7.17 -9.53
C PHE A 12 8.28 6.72 -9.59
N PRO A 13 7.58 6.69 -8.45
CA PRO A 13 6.13 6.47 -8.45
C PRO A 13 5.41 7.66 -9.10
N PRO A 14 4.20 7.45 -9.65
CA PRO A 14 3.36 8.53 -10.17
C PRO A 14 3.07 9.62 -9.13
N GLU A 15 2.73 10.81 -9.60
CA GLU A 15 2.30 11.90 -8.71
C GLU A 15 1.12 11.48 -7.83
N GLY A 16 1.11 11.93 -6.58
CA GLY A 16 0.07 11.58 -5.61
C GLY A 16 0.25 10.23 -4.92
N VAL A 17 1.28 9.43 -5.25
CA VAL A 17 1.68 8.30 -4.41
C VAL A 17 2.30 8.81 -3.12
N THR A 18 1.72 8.38 -2.01
CA THR A 18 2.10 8.77 -0.64
C THR A 18 3.01 7.76 0.05
N ASP A 19 2.98 6.50 -0.40
CA ASP A 19 3.95 5.46 -0.02
C ASP A 19 4.65 4.90 -1.27
N PRO A 20 5.80 5.49 -1.67
CA PRO A 20 6.60 5.04 -2.81
C PRO A 20 7.09 3.60 -2.72
N MET A 21 7.43 3.13 -1.51
CA MET A 21 8.02 1.80 -1.31
C MET A 21 6.94 0.72 -1.43
N LEU A 22 5.78 0.94 -0.80
CA LEU A 22 4.62 0.08 -0.97
C LEU A 22 4.19 0.01 -2.44
N TRP A 23 4.19 1.14 -3.14
CA TRP A 23 3.85 1.19 -4.56
C TRP A 23 4.81 0.34 -5.41
N ARG A 24 6.13 0.53 -5.26
CA ARG A 24 7.15 -0.23 -6.03
C ARG A 24 7.07 -1.72 -5.80
N LEU A 25 6.88 -2.13 -4.54
CA LEU A 25 6.69 -3.54 -4.19
C LEU A 25 5.44 -4.10 -4.86
N ALA A 26 4.32 -3.39 -4.77
CA ALA A 26 3.06 -3.82 -5.35
C ALA A 26 3.14 -3.95 -6.89
N VAL A 27 3.80 -3.02 -7.59
CA VAL A 27 4.04 -3.13 -9.03
C VAL A 27 4.86 -4.38 -9.37
N SER A 28 5.90 -4.67 -8.59
CA SER A 28 6.77 -5.83 -8.80
C SER A 28 5.99 -7.14 -8.65
N VAL A 29 5.15 -7.24 -7.62
CA VAL A 29 4.26 -8.39 -7.39
C VAL A 29 3.22 -8.51 -8.50
N ALA A 30 2.61 -7.40 -8.94
CA ALA A 30 1.66 -7.41 -10.03
C ALA A 30 2.30 -7.96 -11.31
N GLU A 31 3.44 -7.43 -11.75
CA GLU A 31 4.12 -7.88 -12.96
C GLU A 31 4.45 -9.39 -12.94
N GLU A 32 4.88 -9.92 -11.79
CA GLU A 32 5.14 -11.35 -11.63
C GLU A 32 3.86 -12.20 -11.72
N HIS A 33 2.74 -11.69 -11.23
CA HIS A 33 1.44 -12.36 -11.21
C HIS A 33 0.52 -11.99 -12.39
N ARG A 34 1.02 -11.25 -13.37
CA ARG A 34 0.23 -10.83 -14.53
C ARG A 34 -0.31 -12.05 -15.26
N GLY A 35 -1.58 -12.02 -15.61
CA GLY A 35 -2.19 -13.09 -16.41
C GLY A 35 -1.40 -13.35 -17.71
N ALA A 36 -1.37 -14.60 -18.13
CA ALA A 36 -1.10 -14.94 -19.52
C ALA A 36 -2.38 -14.70 -20.36
N GLU A 37 -2.24 -14.60 -21.67
CA GLU A 37 -3.39 -14.41 -22.60
C GLU A 37 -4.49 -15.48 -22.44
N GLN A 38 -4.16 -16.62 -21.83
CA GLN A 38 -5.04 -17.76 -21.60
C GLN A 38 -5.86 -17.68 -20.29
N GLY A 39 -5.88 -16.54 -19.60
CA GLY A 39 -6.73 -16.33 -18.41
C GLY A 39 -6.23 -16.95 -17.11
N HIS A 40 -4.99 -17.45 -17.06
CA HIS A 40 -4.37 -18.04 -15.88
C HIS A 40 -3.17 -17.21 -15.41
N CYS A 41 -2.85 -17.31 -14.12
CA CYS A 41 -1.65 -16.67 -13.56
C CYS A 41 -0.38 -17.36 -14.09
N ARG A 42 0.59 -16.57 -14.56
CA ARG A 42 1.88 -17.11 -15.06
C ARG A 42 2.82 -17.56 -13.93
N ASN A 43 2.58 -17.11 -12.70
CA ASN A 43 3.48 -17.38 -11.58
C ASN A 43 3.37 -18.85 -11.16
N LEU A 44 4.50 -19.55 -11.09
CA LEU A 44 4.59 -20.97 -10.71
C LEU A 44 4.06 -21.23 -9.29
N GLN A 45 4.12 -20.25 -8.40
CA GLN A 45 3.56 -20.34 -7.05
C GLN A 45 2.03 -20.34 -7.03
N CYS A 46 1.39 -19.89 -8.12
CA CYS A 46 -0.04 -19.88 -8.30
C CYS A 46 -0.53 -21.00 -9.25
N ALA A 47 0.31 -21.99 -9.59
CA ALA A 47 0.09 -23.03 -10.61
C ALA A 47 -1.38 -23.17 -11.09
N ASP A 48 -1.63 -22.66 -12.31
CA ASP A 48 -2.90 -22.76 -13.05
C ASP A 48 -4.14 -22.13 -12.37
N GLN A 49 -3.95 -21.27 -11.37
CA GLN A 49 -5.08 -20.53 -10.80
C GLN A 49 -5.68 -19.55 -11.82
N PRO A 50 -7.01 -19.45 -11.89
CA PRO A 50 -7.67 -18.48 -12.77
C PRO A 50 -7.30 -17.05 -12.37
N GLN A 51 -7.17 -16.18 -13.37
CA GLN A 51 -7.02 -14.75 -13.14
C GLN A 51 -8.37 -14.10 -12.76
N PRO A 52 -8.37 -13.09 -11.87
CA PRO A 52 -7.22 -12.59 -11.12
C PRO A 52 -6.90 -13.49 -9.90
N CYS A 53 -5.62 -13.88 -9.77
CA CYS A 53 -5.19 -14.60 -8.58
C CYS A 53 -5.13 -13.68 -7.34
N ALA A 54 -5.13 -14.27 -6.13
CA ALA A 54 -5.11 -13.50 -4.89
C ALA A 54 -3.91 -12.53 -4.78
N PRO A 55 -2.66 -12.93 -5.11
CA PRO A 55 -1.52 -12.01 -5.07
C PRO A 55 -1.65 -10.82 -6.03
N TRP A 56 -2.15 -11.05 -7.25
CA TRP A 56 -2.45 -9.96 -8.19
C TRP A 56 -3.47 -8.99 -7.60
N THR A 57 -4.56 -9.52 -7.03
CA THR A 57 -5.62 -8.70 -6.42
C THR A 57 -5.09 -7.87 -5.25
N TRP A 58 -4.24 -8.45 -4.40
CA TRP A 58 -3.64 -7.73 -3.28
C TRP A 58 -2.63 -6.67 -3.72
N ALA A 59 -1.87 -6.93 -4.79
CA ALA A 59 -0.98 -5.94 -5.37
C ALA A 59 -1.76 -4.73 -5.90
N GLN A 60 -2.89 -4.94 -6.59
CA GLN A 60 -3.76 -3.83 -7.03
C GLN A 60 -4.23 -2.98 -5.84
N ARG A 61 -4.73 -3.62 -4.77
CA ARG A 61 -5.16 -2.90 -3.56
C ARG A 61 -4.00 -2.17 -2.86
N ALA A 62 -2.82 -2.77 -2.82
CA ALA A 62 -1.64 -2.14 -2.24
C ALA A 62 -1.22 -0.87 -3.00
N MET A 63 -1.34 -0.88 -4.33
CA MET A 63 -1.15 0.34 -5.13
C MET A 63 -2.19 1.41 -4.77
N GLU A 64 -3.47 1.07 -4.68
CA GLU A 64 -4.53 2.01 -4.26
C GLU A 64 -4.27 2.60 -2.87
N LEU A 65 -3.83 1.76 -1.91
CA LEU A 65 -3.46 2.20 -0.58
C LEU A 65 -2.25 3.14 -0.61
N ALA A 66 -1.25 2.86 -1.45
CA ALA A 66 -0.09 3.73 -1.64
C ALA A 66 -0.47 5.13 -2.12
N TYR A 67 -1.56 5.29 -2.89
CA TYR A 67 -2.12 6.61 -3.20
C TYR A 67 -2.87 7.23 -2.02
N GLN A 68 -3.61 6.42 -1.24
CA GLN A 68 -4.52 6.92 -0.22
C GLN A 68 -3.88 7.19 1.15
N GLN A 69 -2.64 6.77 1.42
CA GLN A 69 -1.99 6.95 2.74
C GLN A 69 -1.71 8.42 3.14
N GLY A 70 -1.91 9.39 2.24
CA GLY A 70 -2.03 10.82 2.61
C GLY A 70 -3.28 11.14 3.45
N GLN A 71 -4.27 10.24 3.44
CA GLN A 71 -5.44 10.25 4.32
C GLN A 71 -5.20 9.24 5.44
N THR A 72 -4.35 9.64 6.38
CA THR A 72 -3.94 8.90 7.59
C THR A 72 -4.96 7.85 8.03
N PHE A 73 -4.66 6.58 7.78
CA PHE A 73 -5.27 5.46 8.51
C PHE A 73 -4.86 5.61 9.99
N GLY A 74 -5.65 6.37 10.74
CA GLY A 74 -5.67 6.31 12.21
C GLY A 74 -4.43 6.75 12.98
N TYR A 75 -3.42 7.43 12.39
CA TYR A 75 -2.41 8.08 13.23
C TYR A 75 -3.05 9.29 13.91
N ARG A 76 -3.67 9.05 15.07
CA ARG A 76 -4.06 10.09 16.02
C ARG A 76 -2.76 10.49 16.73
N PRO A 77 -2.14 11.64 16.43
CA PRO A 77 -0.93 12.05 17.11
C PRO A 77 -1.21 12.12 18.61
N ALA A 78 -0.25 11.71 19.45
CA ALA A 78 -0.41 11.70 20.91
C ALA A 78 -0.86 13.08 21.46
N SER A 79 -0.57 14.16 20.73
CA SER A 79 -1.01 15.53 21.00
C SER A 79 -2.53 15.74 20.96
N ALA A 80 -3.30 14.89 20.27
CA ALA A 80 -4.77 14.94 20.29
C ALA A 80 -5.35 14.36 21.59
N ARG A 81 -4.61 13.48 22.29
CA ARG A 81 -5.03 12.88 23.56
C ARG A 81 -4.86 13.85 24.73
N ALA A 82 -3.87 14.74 24.66
CA ALA A 82 -3.62 15.76 25.69
C ALA A 82 -4.69 16.88 25.74
N ARG A 83 -5.40 17.14 24.63
CA ARG A 83 -6.47 18.15 24.58
C ARG A 83 -7.81 17.70 25.18
N GLN A 84 -7.93 16.41 25.52
CA GLN A 84 -9.16 15.79 26.03
C GLN A 84 -9.11 15.57 27.56
N ALA A 85 -8.06 16.02 28.24
CA ALA A 85 -8.07 16.05 29.70
C ALA A 85 -9.29 16.88 30.15
N PRO A 86 -10.17 16.33 31.01
CA PRO A 86 -11.34 17.06 31.45
C PRO A 86 -10.88 18.35 32.11
N ARG A 87 -11.38 19.49 31.60
CA ARG A 87 -11.22 20.76 32.32
C ARG A 87 -11.89 20.56 33.67
N ARG A 88 -11.11 20.58 34.76
CA ARG A 88 -11.69 20.66 36.09
C ARG A 88 -12.64 21.86 36.09
N PRO A 89 -13.94 21.69 36.41
CA PRO A 89 -14.80 22.84 36.58
C PRO A 89 -14.19 23.69 37.70
N ASP A 90 -14.05 24.97 37.38
CA ASP A 90 -13.65 26.00 38.32
C ASP A 90 -14.66 26.09 39.48
N ALA A 91 -14.18 26.60 40.60
CA ALA A 91 -14.77 26.57 41.93
C ALA A 91 -16.26 26.97 42.05
N ALA A 92 -16.94 26.45 43.07
CA ALA A 92 -18.05 27.17 43.70
C ALA A 92 -18.25 26.81 45.19
N ALA A 93 -18.02 27.83 46.02
CA ALA A 93 -18.78 28.23 47.22
C ALA A 93 -18.96 27.25 48.39
N ALA A 94 -18.34 27.55 49.52
CA ALA A 94 -18.98 28.20 50.69
C ALA A 94 -17.94 28.47 51.79
#